data_AF-R9T437-F1
#
_entry.id   AF-R9T437-F1
#
_cell.length_a   1.000
_cell.length_b   1.000
_cell.length_c   1.000
_cell.angle_alpha   90.00
_cell.angle_beta   90.00
_cell.angle_gamma   90.00
#
_symmetry.space_group_name_H-M   'P 1'
#
loop_
_entity.id
_entity.type
_entity.pdbx_description
1 polymer ?
#
loop_
_entity_poly.entity_id
_entity_poly.type
_entity_poly.pdbx_seq_one_letter_code
_entity_poly.pdbx_strand_id
1 'polypeptide(L)' 'MTREKKKSLTVTLPPDVIEYLGKKVNSREFSSMSHGVEICVLKYMEAKAKEENKSNDVIE' A
#
# COMPACT_ATOMS: atom_id res chain seq x y z
N MET A 1 -27.17 5.96 -7.21
CA MET A 1 -25.70 5.86 -7.06
C MET A 1 -25.33 6.10 -5.60
N THR A 2 -25.23 5.03 -4.81
CA THR A 2 -24.76 5.11 -3.42
C THR A 2 -23.26 5.43 -3.44
N ARG A 3 -22.90 6.68 -3.14
CA ARG A 3 -21.50 7.06 -2.88
C ARG A 3 -21.09 6.36 -1.59
N GLU A 4 -20.38 5.24 -1.69
CA GLU A 4 -19.73 4.64 -0.53
C GLU A 4 -18.83 5.69 0.11
N LYS A 5 -19.11 6.03 1.37
CA LYS A 5 -18.28 6.98 2.11
C LYS A 5 -16.92 6.33 2.32
N LYS A 6 -15.87 6.93 1.74
CA LYS A 6 -14.49 6.53 2.04
C LYS A 6 -14.27 6.63 3.55
N LYS A 7 -13.95 5.50 4.19
CA LYS A 7 -13.59 5.48 5.61
C LYS A 7 -12.26 6.21 5.76
N SER A 8 -12.22 7.23 6.62
CA SER A 8 -10.99 7.89 7.00
C SER A 8 -10.36 7.13 8.18
N LEU A 9 -9.10 6.77 8.03
CA LEU A 9 -8.28 6.15 9.07
C LEU A 9 -7.07 7.04 9.30
N THR A 10 -6.76 7.29 10.57
CA THR A 10 -5.53 7.98 10.97
C THR A 10 -4.57 6.94 11.52
N VAL A 11 -3.37 6.89 10.95
CA VAL A 11 -2.33 5.94 11.36
C VAL A 11 -1.06 6.71 11.70
N THR A 12 -0.34 6.22 12.70
CA THR A 12 0.97 6.76 13.06
C THR A 12 2.03 5.90 12.39
N LEU A 13 2.94 6.53 11.66
CA LEU A 13 4.03 5.86 10.96
C LEU A 13 5.37 6.38 11.44
N PRO A 14 6.44 5.57 11.34
CA PRO A 14 7.80 6.04 11.60
C PRO A 14 8.17 7.24 10.73
N PRO A 15 8.98 8.19 11.23
CA PRO A 15 9.34 9.41 10.51
C PRO A 15 10.03 9.11 9.17
N ASP A 16 10.88 8.08 9.11
CA ASP A 16 11.59 7.70 7.88
C ASP A 16 10.63 7.28 6.75
N VAL A 17 9.52 6.62 7.10
CA VAL A 17 8.50 6.18 6.14
C VAL A 17 7.73 7.39 5.61
N ILE A 18 7.42 8.35 6.49
CA ILE A 18 6.75 9.60 6.12
C ILE A 18 7.63 10.40 5.15
N GLU A 19 8.93 10.52 5.43
CA GLU A 19 9.87 11.20 4.53
C GLU A 19 9.98 10.50 3.17
N TYR A 20 10.07 9.17 3.16
CA TYR A 20 10.11 8.39 1.93
C TYR A 20 8.87 8.62 1.07
N LEU A 21 7.67 8.54 1.68
CA LEU A 21 6.40 8.81 0.99
C LEU A 21 6.35 10.25 0.47
N GLY A 22 6.81 11.22 1.27
CA GLY A 22 6.87 12.63 0.85
C GLY A 22 7.78 12.84 -0.37
N LYS A 23 8.96 12.20 -0.40
CA LYS A 23 9.85 12.24 -1.57
C LYS A 23 9.16 11.68 -2.80
N LYS A 24 8.46 10.55 -2.69
CA LYS A 24 7.73 9.91 -3.80
C LYS A 24 6.55 10.74 -4.32
N VAL A 25 5.86 11.45 -3.44
CA VAL A 25 4.83 12.42 -3.84
C VAL A 25 5.46 13.58 -4.62
N ASN A 26 6.57 14.13 -4.13
CA ASN A 26 7.30 15.22 -4.82
C ASN A 26 7.85 14.79 -6.18
N SER A 27 8.30 13.55 -6.31
CA SER A 27 8.74 12.93 -7.57
C SER A 27 7.59 12.63 -8.56
N ARG A 28 6.34 12.98 -8.22
CA ARG A 28 5.12 12.68 -9.00
C ARG A 28 4.85 11.19 -9.23
N GLU A 29 5.52 10.31 -8.48
CA GLU A 29 5.21 8.88 -8.48
C GLU A 29 3.88 8.60 -7.75
N PHE A 30 3.52 9.44 -6.78
CA PHE A 30 2.25 9.39 -6.08
C PHE A 30 1.48 10.72 -6.19
N SER A 31 0.19 10.64 -6.48
CA SER A 31 -0.71 11.80 -6.52
C SER A 31 -0.95 12.46 -5.16
N SER A 32 -0.84 11.71 -4.06
CA SER A 32 -0.98 12.20 -2.69
C SER A 32 -0.38 11.20 -1.70
N MET A 33 -0.21 11.61 -0.43
CA MET A 33 0.29 10.73 0.63
C MET A 33 -0.61 9.50 0.80
N SER A 34 -1.93 9.69 0.83
CA SER A 34 -2.91 8.61 0.95
C SER A 34 -2.87 7.66 -0.23
N HIS A 35 -2.69 8.18 -1.45
CA HIS A 35 -2.54 7.35 -2.64
C HIS A 35 -1.26 6.51 -2.57
N GLY A 36 -0.14 7.10 -2.11
CA GLY A 36 1.11 6.37 -1.91
C GLY A 36 0.97 5.21 -0.93
N VAL A 37 0.30 5.44 0.21
CA VAL A 37 0.02 4.40 1.20
C VAL A 37 -0.85 3.28 0.59
N GLU A 38 -1.91 3.62 -0.14
CA GLU A 38 -2.80 2.65 -0.78
C GLU A 38 -2.05 1.74 -1.77
N ILE A 39 -1.22 2.31 -2.63
CA ILE A 39 -0.40 1.55 -3.59
C ILE A 39 0.60 0.64 -2.87
N CYS A 40 1.26 1.13 -1.83
CA CYS A 40 2.21 0.32 -1.05
C CYS A 40 1.52 -0.87 -0.38
N VAL A 41 0.34 -0.67 0.21
CA VAL A 41 -0.43 -1.74 0.86
C VAL A 41 -0.92 -2.76 -0.18
N LEU A 42 -1.44 -2.31 -1.32
CA LEU A 42 -1.88 -3.20 -2.41
C LEU A 42 -0.73 -4.09 -2.89
N LYS A 43 0.43 -3.49 -3.18
CA LYS A 43 1.62 -4.25 -3.61
C LYS A 43 2.08 -5.26 -2.57
N TYR A 44 2.02 -4.91 -1.28
CA TYR A 44 2.35 -5.83 -0.20
C TYR A 44 1.37 -7.00 -0.14
N MET A 45 0.07 -6.75 -0.25
CA MET A 45 -0.94 -7.81 -0.27
C MET A 45 -0.77 -8.73 -1.48
N GLU A 46 -0.49 -8.18 -2.66
CA GLU A 46 -0.21 -8.96 -3.87
C GLU A 46 1.05 -9.82 -3.74
N ALA A 47 2.13 -9.27 -3.16
CA ALA A 47 3.36 -10.01 -2.92
C ALA A 47 3.11 -11.17 -1.93
N LYS A 48 2.42 -10.90 -0.83
CA LYS A 48 2.09 -11.90 0.18
C LYS A 48 1.20 -13.01 -0.40
N ALA A 49 0.19 -12.67 -1.19
CA ALA A 49 -0.68 -13.65 -1.85
C ALA A 49 0.09 -14.55 -2.82
N LYS A 50 1.13 -14.03 -3.49
CA LYS A 50 2.03 -14.83 -4.35
C LYS A 50 2.95 -15.75 -3.55
N GLU A 51 3.44 -15.32 -2.39
CA GLU A 51 4.25 -16.17 -1.51
C GLU A 51 3.42 -17.30 -0.89
N GLU A 52 2.17 -17.03 -0.50
CA GLU A 52 1.25 -18.05 0.02
C GLU A 52 0.87 -19.08 -1.07
N ASN A 53 0.66 -18.65 -2.32
CA ASN A 53 0.41 -19.58 -3.43
C ASN A 53 1.64 -20.42 -3.82
N LYS A 54 2.86 -19.83 -3.78
CA LYS A 54 4.09 -20.60 -4.05
C LYS A 54 4.39 -21.67 -3.00
N SER A 55 3.86 -21.55 -1.79
CA SER A 55 4.09 -22.52 -0.71
C SER A 55 3.24 -23.80 -0.86
N ASN A 56 2.15 -23.77 -1.64
CA ASN A 56 1.28 -24.92 -1.87
C ASN A 56 1.65 -25.75 -3.12
N ASP A 57 2.55 -25.27 -3.96
CA ASP A 57 2.92 -25.91 -5.24
C ASP A 57 4.17 -26.82 -5.12
N VAL A 58 4.70 -27.01 -3.90
CA VAL A 58 5.91 -27.83 -3.64
C VAL A 58 5.55 -29.20 -3.04
N ILE A 59 4.28 -29.61 -3.12
CA ILE A 59 3.83 -30.94 -2.67
C ILE A 59 3.04 -31.61 -3.80
N GLU A 60 3.74 -32.03 -4.85
CA GLU A 60 3.32 -33.12 -5.75
C GLU A 60 4.38 -34.23 -5.73
#